data_AF-A0A0G1BCK3-F1
#
_entry.id   AF-A0A0G1BCK3-F1
#
_cell.length_a   1.000
_cell.length_b   1.000
_cell.length_c   1.000
_cell.angle_alpha   90.00
_cell.angle_beta   90.00
_cell.angle_gamma   90.00
#
_symmetry.space_group_name_H-M   'P 1'
#
loop_
_entity.id
_entity.type
_entity.pdbx_description
1 polymer ?
#
loop_
_entity_poly.entity_id
_entity_poly.type
_entity_poly.pdbx_seq_one_letter_code
_entity_poly.pdbx_strand_id
1 'polypeptide(L)'
;MSKQITIGIDISRGNTTTRTGVEEYVFQIVASINNKQLTINSTPKFILYTREPLIEELANNLPDNVCVKVLTWPPKRFWTQVRLRQS
;
A
#
# COMPACT_ATOMS: atom_id res chain seq x y z
N MET A 1 1.61 -24.35 14.63
CA MET A 1 1.07 -22.97 14.59
C MET A 1 1.37 -22.38 13.22
N SER A 2 0.36 -22.19 12.38
CA SER A 2 0.51 -21.52 11.09
C SER A 2 0.79 -20.04 11.35
N LYS A 3 1.96 -19.55 10.93
CA LYS A 3 2.35 -18.15 11.14
C LYS A 3 1.50 -17.27 10.22
N GLN A 4 0.69 -16.38 10.81
CA GLN A 4 -0.07 -15.40 10.03
C GLN A 4 0.90 -14.39 9.40
N ILE A 5 0.91 -14.31 8.07
CA ILE A 5 1.77 -13.40 7.31
C ILE A 5 1.06 -12.06 7.17
N THR A 6 1.72 -10.98 7.59
CA THR A 6 1.26 -9.60 7.36
C THR A 6 2.20 -8.90 6.39
N ILE A 7 1.65 -8.34 5.31
CA ILE A 7 2.40 -7.67 4.25
C ILE A 7 2.03 -6.19 4.26
N GLY A 8 3.01 -5.34 4.56
CA GLY A 8 2.87 -3.88 4.47
C GLY A 8 3.33 -3.39 3.10
N ILE A 9 2.50 -2.62 2.40
CA ILE A 9 2.82 -2.04 1.10
C ILE A 9 2.65 -0.53 1.19
N ASP A 10 3.70 0.22 0.87
CA ASP A 10 3.61 1.67 0.69
C ASP A 10 3.10 1.96 -0.72
N ILE A 11 1.91 2.55 -0.80
CA ILE A 11 1.27 2.98 -2.06
C ILE A 11 1.11 4.49 -2.12
N SER A 12 1.88 5.23 -1.31
CA SER A 12 1.83 6.69 -1.24
C SER A 12 2.09 7.37 -2.59
N ARG A 13 2.84 6.71 -3.48
CA ARG A 13 3.14 7.16 -4.84
C ARG A 13 2.11 6.73 -5.88
N GLY A 14 1.39 5.64 -5.65
CA GLY A 14 0.40 5.09 -6.59
C GLY A 14 -1.01 5.65 -6.41
N ASN A 15 -1.25 6.40 -5.33
CA ASN A 15 -2.55 6.99 -5.02
C ASN A 15 -2.76 8.36 -5.68
N THR A 16 -2.72 8.40 -7.01
CA THR A 16 -2.96 9.62 -7.80
C THR A 16 -3.86 9.30 -8.99
N THR A 17 -4.62 10.31 -9.43
CA THR A 17 -5.50 10.21 -10.60
C THR A 17 -4.74 10.24 -11.93
N THR A 18 -3.51 10.78 -11.93
CA THR A 18 -2.65 10.84 -13.13
C THR A 18 -1.73 9.62 -13.16
N ARG A 19 -2.07 8.61 -13.96
CA ARG A 19 -1.30 7.37 -14.09
C ARG A 19 -0.33 7.47 -15.26
N THR A 20 0.96 7.65 -14.98
CA THR A 20 1.98 7.87 -16.04
C THR A 20 3.06 6.81 -16.09
N GLY A 21 3.14 5.93 -15.07
CA GLY A 21 3.96 4.72 -15.13
C GLY A 21 3.82 3.84 -13.90
N VAL A 22 4.52 4.20 -12.82
CA VAL A 22 4.58 3.42 -11.56
C VAL A 22 3.21 3.32 -10.90
N GLU A 23 2.35 4.32 -11.10
CA GLU A 23 1.03 4.39 -10.50
C GLU A 23 0.07 3.33 -11.08
N GLU A 24 0.13 3.12 -12.39
CA GLU A 24 -0.63 2.07 -13.08
C GLU A 24 -0.17 0.67 -12.63
N TYR A 25 1.14 0.49 -12.41
CA TYR A 25 1.67 -0.76 -11.87
C TYR A 25 1.17 -1.06 -10.45
N VAL A 26 1.18 -0.05 -9.57
CA VAL A 26 0.64 -0.18 -8.20
C VAL A 26 -0.85 -0.52 -8.24
N PHE A 27 -1.62 0.15 -9.12
CA PHE A 27 -3.03 -0.14 -9.31
C PHE A 27 -3.26 -1.60 -9.73
N GLN A 28 -2.52 -2.08 -10.74
CA GLN A 28 -2.63 -3.45 -11.22
C GLN A 28 -2.23 -4.49 -10.17
N ILE A 29 -1.23 -4.20 -9.31
CA ILE A 29 -0.89 -5.07 -8.17
C ILE A 29 -2.06 -5.18 -7.20
N VAL A 30 -2.64 -4.05 -6.78
CA VAL A 30 -3.75 -4.07 -5.80
C VAL A 30 -4.98 -4.76 -6.39
N ALA A 31 -5.29 -4.50 -7.66
CA ALA A 31 -6.35 -5.20 -8.39
C ALA A 31 -6.08 -6.72 -8.53
N SER A 32 -4.81 -7.12 -8.66
CA SER A 32 -4.40 -8.53 -8.72
C SER A 32 -4.48 -9.22 -7.36
N ILE A 33 -4.24 -8.50 -6.25
CA ILE A 33 -4.45 -9.00 -4.88
C ILE A 33 -5.93 -9.31 -4.66
N ASN A 34 -6.83 -8.51 -5.24
CA ASN A 34 -8.27 -8.74 -5.17
C ASN A 34 -8.71 -10.03 -5.90
N ASN A 35 -8.11 -10.32 -7.05
CA ASN A 35 -8.51 -11.44 -7.91
C ASN A 35 -7.89 -12.79 -7.55
N LYS A 36 -6.76 -12.80 -6.84
CA LYS A 36 -6.12 -14.04 -6.42
C LYS A 36 -6.41 -14.26 -4.95
N GLN A 37 -7.41 -15.10 -4.70
CA GLN A 37 -7.50 -15.93 -3.52
C GLN A 37 -6.17 -16.67 -3.39
N LEU A 38 -5.19 -16.03 -2.75
CA LEU A 38 -3.86 -16.58 -2.56
C LEU A 38 -4.07 -17.86 -1.78
N THR A 39 -3.94 -18.98 -2.48
CA THR A 39 -4.00 -20.38 -2.03
C THR A 39 -2.82 -20.70 -1.11
N ILE A 40 -2.53 -19.79 -0.18
CA ILE A 40 -1.69 -20.00 0.97
C ILE A 40 -2.66 -20.52 2.04
N ASN A 41 -2.29 -21.60 2.74
CA ASN A 41 -3.04 -22.18 3.87
C ASN A 41 -3.38 -21.18 5.01
N SER A 42 -3.07 -19.91 4.85
CA SER A 42 -3.36 -18.81 5.75
C SER A 42 -3.54 -17.55 4.89
N THR A 43 -4.73 -16.96 4.88
CA THR A 43 -4.98 -15.70 4.17
C THR A 43 -4.06 -14.62 4.75
N PRO A 44 -3.09 -14.09 3.96
CA PRO A 44 -2.22 -13.04 4.46
C PRO A 44 -3.02 -11.75 4.64
N LYS A 45 -2.69 -10.98 5.68
CA LYS A 45 -3.26 -9.66 5.92
C LYS A 45 -2.42 -8.61 5.20
N PHE A 46 -3.04 -7.80 4.38
CA PHE A 46 -2.37 -6.69 3.69
C PHE A 46 -2.66 -5.38 4.40
N ILE A 47 -1.63 -4.55 4.57
CA ILE A 47 -1.77 -3.20 5.08
C ILE A 47 -1.23 -2.24 4.03
N LEU A 48 -2.11 -1.45 3.43
CA LEU A 48 -1.76 -0.43 2.45
C LEU A 48 -1.53 0.89 3.18
N TYR A 49 -0.31 1.41 3.10
CA TYR A 49 0.04 2.71 3.63
C TYR A 49 -0.06 3.77 2.55
N THR A 50 -0.88 4.79 2.78
CA THR A 50 -1.06 5.91 1.86
C THR A 50 -0.73 7.22 2.56
N ARG A 51 -0.28 8.23 1.80
CA ARG A 51 -0.11 9.59 2.31
C ARG A 51 -1.44 10.36 2.32
N GLU A 52 -2.30 10.04 1.38
CA GLU A 52 -3.59 10.69 1.13
C GLU A 52 -4.70 9.63 1.10
N PRO A 53 -5.98 10.01 1.30
CA PRO A 53 -7.10 9.09 1.15
C PRO A 53 -7.08 8.41 -0.22
N LEU A 54 -7.45 7.12 -0.26
CA LEU A 54 -7.50 6.39 -1.52
C LEU A 54 -8.45 7.04 -2.51
N ILE A 55 -8.07 7.05 -3.80
CA ILE A 55 -9.01 7.39 -4.88
C ILE A 55 -10.21 6.44 -4.85
N GLU A 56 -11.40 6.95 -5.17
CA GLU A 56 -12.66 6.20 -5.06
C GLU A 56 -12.62 4.86 -5.81
N GLU A 57 -12.01 4.85 -7.00
CA GLU A 57 -11.86 3.65 -7.84
C GLU A 57 -11.13 2.51 -7.12
N LEU A 58 -10.13 2.84 -6.29
CA LEU A 58 -9.35 1.88 -5.54
C LEU A 58 -10.02 1.54 -4.20
N ALA A 59 -10.64 2.52 -3.55
CA ALA A 59 -11.32 2.34 -2.27
C ALA A 59 -12.53 1.41 -2.37
N ASN A 60 -13.28 1.47 -3.48
CA ASN A 60 -14.52 0.70 -3.66
C ASN A 60 -14.30 -0.79 -3.93
N ASN A 61 -13.07 -1.20 -4.28
CA ASN A 61 -12.75 -2.56 -4.71
C ASN A 61 -11.75 -3.27 -3.78
N LEU A 62 -11.70 -2.90 -2.50
CA LEU A 62 -10.77 -3.50 -1.54
C LEU A 62 -11.32 -4.84 -1.00
N PRO A 63 -10.52 -5.92 -1.02
CA PRO A 63 -10.91 -7.18 -0.39
C PRO A 63 -10.82 -7.13 1.14
N ASP A 64 -11.55 -8.00 1.83
CA ASP A 64 -11.67 -8.02 3.30
C ASP A 64 -10.35 -8.21 4.06
N ASN A 65 -9.35 -8.82 3.43
CA ASN A 65 -8.03 -9.03 4.01
C ASN A 65 -7.07 -7.86 3.82
N VAL A 66 -7.52 -6.76 3.21
CA VAL A 66 -6.77 -5.52 3.02
C VAL A 66 -7.27 -4.45 4.00
N CYS A 67 -6.33 -3.83 4.70
CA CYS A 67 -6.59 -2.68 5.57
C CYS A 67 -5.80 -1.49 5.05
N VAL A 68 -6.46 -0.32 4.94
CA VAL A 68 -5.82 0.91 4.48
C VAL A 68 -5.51 1.79 5.69
N LYS A 69 -4.28 2.29 5.76
CA LYS A 69 -3.83 3.25 6.76
C LYS A 69 -3.32 4.50 6.06
N VAL A 70 -4.08 5.58 6.21
CA VAL A 70 -3.63 6.91 5.80
C VAL A 70 -2.68 7.43 6.86
N LEU A 71 -1.39 7.49 6.52
CA LEU A 71 -0.35 8.06 7.38
C LEU A 71 -0.08 9.49 6.94
N THR A 72 -0.71 10.44 7.62
CA THR A 72 -0.41 11.87 7.50
C THR A 72 0.92 12.14 8.20
N TRP A 73 2.04 11.99 7.48
CA TRP A 73 3.37 12.31 8.01
C TRP A 73 3.62 13.82 7.98
N PRO A 74 3.80 14.49 9.14
CA PRO A 74 3.84 15.94 9.22
C PRO A 74 5.08 16.63 8.59
N PRO A 75 6.32 16.10 8.64
CA PRO A 75 7.45 16.82 8.07
C PRO A 75 7.50 16.67 6.54
N LYS A 76 7.28 17.79 5.84
CA LYS A 76 7.37 17.91 4.37
C LYS A 76 8.81 17.89 3.83
N ARG A 77 9.83 17.99 4.70
CA ARG A 77 11.28 18.03 4.38
C ARG A 77 12.09 17.36 5.50
N PHE A 78 13.39 17.11 5.26
CA PHE A 78 14.41 16.56 6.19
C PHE A 78 14.61 15.03 6.27
N TRP A 79 13.90 14.21 5.49
CA TRP A 79 14.17 12.76 5.42
C TRP A 79 15.61 12.44 5.00
N THR A 80 16.13 13.16 4.01
CA THR A 80 17.48 12.93 3.48
C THR A 80 18.57 13.27 4.50
N GLN A 81 18.36 14.31 5.32
CA GLN A 81 19.39 14.76 6.26
C GLN A 81 19.50 13.89 7.51
N VAL A 82 18.40 13.30 8.00
CA VAL A 82 18.46 12.39 9.15
C VAL A 82 19.14 11.07 8.78
N ARG A 83 19.02 10.62 7.52
CA ARG A 83 19.64 9.39 7.03
C ARG A 83 21.16 9.53 6.82
N LEU A 84 21.64 10.72 6.44
CA LEU A 84 23.07 11.00 6.24
C LEU A 84 23.84 11.30 7.54
N ARG A 85 23.14 11.60 8.65
CA ARG A 85 23.78 11.82 9.95
C ARG A 85 24.11 10.53 10.71
N GLN A 86 23.66 9.37 10.21
CA GLN A 86 23.88 8.06 10.84
C GLN A 86 24.87 7.17 10.08
N SER A 87 25.56 7.72 9.06
CA SER A 87 26.65 7.06 8.33
C SER A 87 28.01 7.63 8.76
#